data_AF-Q93IB6-F1
#
_entry.id   AF-Q93IB6-F1
#
_cell.length_a   1.000
_cell.length_b   1.000
_cell.length_c   1.000
_cell.angle_alpha   90.00
_cell.angle_beta   90.00
_cell.angle_gamma   90.00
#
_symmetry.space_group_name_H-M   'P 1'
#
loop_
_entity.id
_entity.type
_entity.pdbx_description
1 polymer ?
#
loop_
_entity_poly.entity_id
_entity_poly.type
_entity_poly.pdbx_seq_one_letter_code
_entity_poly.pdbx_strand_id
1 'polypeptide(L)'
;MGKIYYENFNEAVIMLICVALWALIGILFTYGNLIFTDTDWSITKQTVVHFILMIILFFPLAILAGWFHLNFENIISFIIIFIVVYITMWFGTYQRNKKIIHEANNKLGH
;
A
#
# COMPACT_ATOMS: atom_id res chain seq x y z
N MET A 1 -2.56 -5.26 19.28
CA MET A 1 -2.84 -4.02 20.01
C MET A 1 -4.30 -3.85 20.43
N GLY A 2 -5.28 -4.37 19.69
CA GLY A 2 -6.71 -4.24 20.04
C GLY A 2 -7.06 -4.58 21.50
N LYS A 3 -6.62 -5.73 22.02
CA LYS A 3 -6.86 -6.12 23.43
C LYS A 3 -6.32 -5.09 24.44
N ILE A 4 -5.10 -4.58 24.20
CA ILE A 4 -4.50 -3.53 25.04
C ILE A 4 -5.37 -2.27 25.03
N TYR A 5 -5.94 -1.91 23.87
CA TYR A 5 -6.81 -0.73 23.80
C TYR A 5 -8.12 -0.90 24.56
N TYR A 6 -8.75 -2.08 24.47
CA TYR A 6 -9.95 -2.40 25.24
C TYR A 6 -9.72 -2.43 26.75
N GLU A 7 -8.53 -2.85 27.19
CA GLU A 7 -8.20 -2.94 28.61
C GLU A 7 -7.82 -1.57 29.23
N ASN A 8 -7.35 -0.61 28.42
CA ASN A 8 -6.79 0.65 28.91
C ASN A 8 -7.63 1.90 28.56
N PHE A 9 -8.54 1.81 27.59
CA PHE A 9 -9.29 2.97 27.08
C PHE A 9 -10.79 2.71 26.96
N ASN A 10 -11.57 3.79 26.91
CA ASN A 10 -13.01 3.72 26.65
C ASN A 10 -13.30 3.57 25.14
N GLU A 11 -14.53 3.16 24.81
CA GLU A 11 -14.95 2.90 23.43
C GLU A 11 -14.79 4.12 22.51
N ALA A 12 -15.06 5.33 23.01
CA ALA A 12 -14.93 6.56 22.24
C ALA A 12 -13.47 6.82 21.82
N VAL A 13 -12.51 6.63 22.72
CA VAL A 13 -11.07 6.78 22.44
C VAL A 13 -10.61 5.68 21.48
N ILE A 14 -11.09 4.45 21.64
CA ILE A 14 -10.77 3.35 20.70
C ILE A 14 -11.26 3.70 19.29
N MET A 15 -12.47 4.26 19.16
CA MET A 15 -12.99 4.74 17.88
C MET A 15 -12.14 5.88 17.30
N LEU A 16 -11.68 6.83 18.11
CA LEU A 16 -10.77 7.89 17.65
C LEU A 16 -9.43 7.33 17.16
N ILE A 17 -8.85 6.37 17.87
CA ILE A 17 -7.64 5.66 17.44
C ILE A 17 -7.88 4.97 16.09
N CYS A 18 -9.01 4.26 15.95
CA CYS A 18 -9.37 3.59 14.71
C CYS A 18 -9.48 4.59 13.53
N VAL A 19 -10.20 5.69 13.71
CA VAL A 19 -10.34 6.75 12.70
C VAL A 19 -8.98 7.34 12.32
N ALA A 20 -8.12 7.62 13.30
CA ALA A 20 -6.78 8.13 13.05
C ALA A 20 -5.92 7.14 12.25
N LEU A 21 -5.94 5.86 12.60
CA LEU A 21 -5.21 4.82 11.87
C LEU A 21 -5.70 4.70 10.42
N TRP A 22 -7.02 4.67 10.20
CA TRP A 22 -7.58 4.64 8.85
C TRP A 22 -7.25 5.89 8.04
N ALA A 23 -7.27 7.07 8.66
CA ALA A 23 -6.87 8.31 8.01
C ALA A 23 -5.38 8.28 7.60
N LEU A 24 -4.50 7.81 8.48
CA LEU A 24 -3.07 7.65 8.19
C LEU A 24 -2.83 6.66 7.05
N ILE A 25 -3.57 5.55 7.02
CA ILE A 25 -3.53 4.58 5.91
C ILE A 25 -3.95 5.28 4.61
N GLY A 26 -5.07 6.01 4.60
CA GLY A 26 -5.54 6.73 3.41
C GLY A 26 -4.53 7.76 2.90
N ILE A 27 -3.93 8.54 3.80
CA ILE A 27 -2.85 9.49 3.49
C ILE A 27 -1.67 8.74 2.87
N LEU A 28 -1.21 7.67 3.51
CA LEU A 28 -0.07 6.86 3.05
C LEU A 28 -0.27 6.38 1.60
N PHE A 29 -1.43 5.78 1.29
CA PHE A 29 -1.73 5.31 -0.06
C PHE A 29 -1.83 6.46 -1.07
N THR A 30 -2.37 7.62 -0.66
CA THR A 30 -2.50 8.80 -1.52
C THR A 30 -1.11 9.35 -1.89
N TYR A 31 -0.23 9.53 -0.91
CA TYR A 31 1.13 10.00 -1.16
C TYR A 31 1.99 8.95 -1.87
N GLY A 32 1.77 7.66 -1.58
CA GLY A 32 2.41 6.57 -2.30
C GLY A 32 2.10 6.62 -3.80
N ASN A 33 0.87 6.96 -4.17
CA ASN A 33 0.47 7.07 -5.58
C ASN A 33 1.28 8.12 -6.37
N LEU A 34 1.83 9.15 -5.71
CA LEU A 34 2.68 10.16 -6.36
C LEU A 34 3.92 9.55 -7.00
N ILE A 35 4.40 8.40 -6.50
CA ILE A 35 5.52 7.67 -7.11
C ILE A 35 5.21 7.27 -8.55
N PHE A 36 3.94 6.96 -8.87
CA PHE A 36 3.52 6.54 -10.19
C PHE A 36 3.14 7.71 -11.11
N THR A 37 2.84 8.89 -10.58
CA THR A 37 2.39 10.05 -11.37
C THR A 37 3.49 11.07 -11.61
N ASP A 38 4.36 11.30 -10.62
CA ASP A 38 5.25 12.48 -10.58
C ASP A 38 6.72 12.09 -10.78
N THR A 39 7.01 10.84 -11.16
CA THR A 39 8.37 10.37 -11.44
C THR A 39 8.51 9.80 -12.84
N ASP A 40 9.60 10.14 -13.53
CA ASP A 40 9.99 9.56 -14.83
C ASP A 40 10.69 8.20 -14.69
N TRP A 41 10.50 7.51 -13.57
CA TRP A 41 11.15 6.23 -13.31
C TRP A 41 10.53 5.09 -14.13
N SER A 42 11.31 4.04 -14.37
CA SER A 42 10.77 2.81 -14.95
C SER A 42 9.70 2.21 -14.02
N ILE A 43 8.71 1.53 -14.62
CA ILE A 43 7.60 0.89 -13.89
C ILE A 43 8.12 0.00 -12.76
N THR A 44 9.14 -0.80 -13.05
CA THR A 44 9.75 -1.69 -12.05
C THR A 44 10.30 -0.90 -10.87
N LYS A 45 11.04 0.19 -11.13
CA LYS A 45 11.60 1.05 -10.07
C LYS A 45 10.49 1.70 -9.25
N GLN A 46 9.45 2.24 -9.88
CA GLN A 46 8.28 2.81 -9.18
C GLN A 46 7.62 1.77 -8.27
N THR A 47 7.35 0.56 -8.79
CA THR A 47 6.71 -0.50 -7.99
C THR A 47 7.56 -0.98 -6.83
N VAL A 48 8.88 -1.12 -7.00
CA VAL A 48 9.80 -1.54 -5.92
C VAL A 48 9.89 -0.48 -4.84
N VAL A 49 10.02 0.80 -5.20
CA VAL A 49 10.08 1.88 -4.20
C VAL A 49 8.75 2.00 -3.47
N HIS A 50 7.63 1.95 -4.20
CA HIS A 50 6.31 1.91 -3.58
C HIS A 50 6.16 0.69 -2.66
N PHE A 51 6.65 -0.49 -3.04
CA PHE A 51 6.61 -1.70 -2.20
C PHE A 51 7.34 -1.52 -0.88
N ILE A 52 8.57 -1.04 -0.94
CA ILE A 52 9.41 -0.83 0.25
C ILE A 52 8.78 0.22 1.16
N LEU A 53 8.32 1.35 0.60
CA LEU A 53 7.68 2.42 1.36
C LEU A 53 6.43 1.91 2.08
N MET A 54 5.60 1.14 1.38
CA MET A 54 4.38 0.60 1.98
C MET A 54 4.67 -0.47 3.01
N ILE A 55 5.64 -1.37 2.82
CA ILE A 55 6.04 -2.31 3.88
C ILE A 55 6.49 -1.55 5.13
N ILE A 56 7.35 -0.54 4.98
CA ILE A 56 7.91 0.18 6.13
C ILE A 56 6.84 0.94 6.90
N LEU A 57 5.88 1.56 6.21
CA LEU A 57 4.88 2.45 6.83
C LEU A 57 3.55 1.75 7.16
N PHE A 58 3.08 0.86 6.30
CA PHE A 58 1.83 0.14 6.50
C PHE A 58 1.96 -0.99 7.51
N PHE A 59 3.11 -1.67 7.58
CA PHE A 59 3.29 -2.78 8.51
C PHE A 59 3.17 -2.33 9.99
N PRO A 60 3.82 -1.24 10.44
CA PRO A 60 3.58 -0.70 11.78
C PRO A 60 2.13 -0.29 12.02
N LEU A 61 1.47 0.34 11.04
CA LEU A 61 0.07 0.73 11.14
C LEU A 61 -0.85 -0.49 11.31
N ALA A 62 -0.59 -1.60 10.61
CA ALA A 62 -1.34 -2.84 10.74
C ALA A 62 -1.16 -3.49 12.12
N ILE A 63 0.04 -3.39 12.71
CA ILE A 63 0.32 -3.84 14.09
C ILE A 63 -0.45 -2.98 15.10
N LEU A 64 -0.42 -1.65 14.93
CA LEU A 64 -1.17 -0.71 15.77
C LEU A 64 -2.67 -0.92 15.66
N ALA A 65 -3.20 -1.15 14.45
CA ALA A 65 -4.59 -1.53 14.24
C ALA A 65 -4.94 -2.90 14.86
N GLY A 66 -3.94 -3.70 15.20
CA GLY A 66 -4.12 -5.00 15.83
C GLY A 66 -4.73 -6.04 14.89
N TRP A 67 -4.53 -5.90 13.59
CA TRP A 67 -5.10 -6.80 12.57
C TRP A 67 -4.61 -8.24 12.69
N PHE A 68 -3.39 -8.43 13.20
CA PHE A 68 -2.83 -9.76 13.42
C PHE A 68 -1.94 -9.81 14.66
N HIS A 69 -1.72 -11.01 15.16
CA HIS A 69 -0.74 -11.27 16.23
C HIS A 69 0.65 -11.38 15.60
N LEU A 70 1.68 -10.89 16.31
CA LEU A 70 3.09 -10.93 15.89
C LEU A 70 3.67 -12.36 16.00
N ASN A 71 3.10 -13.30 15.27
CA ASN A 71 3.62 -14.65 15.09
C ASN A 71 4.08 -14.84 13.65
N PHE A 72 4.94 -15.84 13.44
CA PHE A 72 5.59 -16.08 12.15
C PHE A 72 4.58 -16.37 11.02
N GLU A 73 3.54 -17.14 11.33
CA GLU A 73 2.48 -17.50 10.36
C GLU A 73 1.71 -16.29 9.84
N ASN A 74 1.29 -15.36 10.71
CA ASN A 74 0.56 -14.17 10.27
C ASN A 74 1.46 -13.22 9.47
N ILE A 75 2.75 -13.11 9.83
CA ILE A 75 3.70 -12.30 9.09
C ILE A 75 3.87 -12.85 7.66
N ILE A 76 4.02 -14.17 7.51
CA ILE A 76 4.09 -14.81 6.19
C ILE A 76 2.81 -14.57 5.40
N SER A 77 1.65 -14.80 6.01
CA SER A 77 0.35 -14.58 5.36
C SER A 77 0.21 -13.13 4.88
N PHE A 78 0.58 -12.17 5.71
CA PHE A 78 0.60 -10.75 5.35
C PHE A 78 1.51 -10.47 4.16
N ILE A 79 2.74 -10.99 4.17
CA ILE A 79 3.69 -10.82 3.06
C ILE A 79 3.13 -11.43 1.76
N ILE A 80 2.51 -12.62 1.81
CA ILE A 80 1.91 -13.26 0.63
C ILE A 80 0.80 -12.38 0.06
N ILE A 81 -0.12 -11.90 0.91
CA ILE A 81 -1.20 -10.99 0.48
C ILE A 81 -0.61 -9.74 -0.17
N PHE A 82 0.43 -9.16 0.44
CA PHE A 82 1.11 -7.98 -0.10
C PHE A 82 1.73 -8.25 -1.47
N ILE A 83 2.41 -9.39 -1.64
CA ILE A 83 2.99 -9.80 -2.92
C ILE A 83 1.90 -9.93 -3.99
N VAL A 84 0.78 -10.61 -3.68
CA VAL A 84 -0.33 -10.77 -4.63
C VAL A 84 -0.90 -9.42 -5.06
N VAL A 85 -1.17 -8.52 -4.11
CA VAL A 85 -1.66 -7.17 -4.40
C VAL A 85 -0.66 -6.43 -5.31
N TYR A 86 0.64 -6.51 -5.04
CA TYR A 86 1.64 -5.84 -5.87
C TYR A 86 1.79 -6.44 -7.27
N ILE A 87 1.64 -7.75 -7.43
CA ILE A 87 1.60 -8.38 -8.75
C ILE A 87 0.41 -7.84 -9.55
N THR A 88 -0.77 -7.74 -8.93
CA THR A 88 -1.96 -7.21 -9.61
C THR A 88 -1.80 -5.73 -9.99
N MET A 89 -1.25 -4.91 -9.08
CA MET A 89 -0.94 -3.50 -9.34
C MET A 89 0.08 -3.34 -10.48
N TRP A 90 1.17 -4.11 -10.45
CA TRP A 90 2.20 -4.07 -11.50
C TRP A 90 1.61 -4.43 -12.87
N PHE A 91 0.77 -5.47 -12.94
CA PHE A 91 0.09 -5.84 -14.18
C PHE A 91 -0.79 -4.69 -14.70
N GLY A 92 -1.57 -4.05 -13.83
CA GLY A 92 -2.38 -2.87 -14.20
C GLY A 92 -1.54 -1.73 -14.77
N THR A 93 -0.45 -1.35 -14.08
CA THR A 93 0.46 -0.28 -14.52
C THR A 93 1.18 -0.63 -15.82
N TYR A 94 1.60 -1.89 -15.98
CA TYR A 94 2.23 -2.37 -17.21
C TYR A 94 1.31 -2.23 -18.42
N GLN A 95 0.05 -2.69 -18.30
CA GLN A 95 -0.93 -2.60 -19.39
C GLN A 95 -1.24 -1.14 -19.76
N ARG A 96 -1.37 -0.26 -18.76
CA ARG A 96 -1.56 1.18 -18.98
C ARG A 96 -0.39 1.79 -19.77
N ASN A 97 0.85 1.51 -19.38
CA ASN A 97 2.01 2.08 -20.05
C ASN A 97 2.21 1.51 -21.46
N LYS A 98 1.90 0.23 -21.67
CA LYS A 98 1.88 -0.37 -23.01
C LYS A 98 0.88 0.35 -23.92
N LYS A 99 -0.31 0.71 -23.41
CA LYS A 99 -1.32 1.48 -24.14
C LYS A 99 -0.81 2.88 -24.49
N ILE A 100 -0.16 3.58 -23.55
CA ILE A 100 0.41 4.92 -23.77
C ILE A 100 1.47 4.88 -24.89
N ILE A 101 2.36 3.88 -24.88
CA ILE A 101 3.39 3.72 -25.93
C ILE A 101 2.73 3.46 -27.29
N HIS A 102 1.71 2.60 -27.34
CA HIS A 102 1.01 2.32 -28.60
C HIS A 102 0.28 3.55 -29.14
N GLU A 103 -0.39 4.32 -28.29
CA GLU A 103 -1.05 5.58 -28.67
C GLU A 103 -0.04 6.63 -29.15
N ALA A 104 1.13 6.73 -28.51
CA ALA A 104 2.20 7.62 -28.95
C ALA A 104 2.74 7.23 -30.34
N ASN A 105 3.00 5.94 -30.57
CA ASN A 105 3.46 5.46 -31.88
C ASN A 105 2.41 5.70 -32.99
N ASN A 106 1.13 5.44 -32.71
CA ASN A 106 0.05 5.68 -33.68
C ASN A 106 -0.12 7.16 -34.03
N LYS A 107 0.15 8.08 -33.08
CA LYS A 107 0.11 9.53 -33.32
C LYS A 107 1.30 10.05 -34.13
N LEU A 108 2.42 9.33 -34.13
CA LEU A 108 3.65 9.72 -34.82
C LEU A 108 3.76 9.17 -36.26
N GLY A 109 2.75 8.45 -36.75
CA GLY A 109 2.61 8.17 -38.18
C GLY A 109 3.52 7.08 -38.74
N HIS A 110 3.75 6.01 -37.97
CA HIS A 110 4.18 4.71 -38.52
C HIS A 110 3.14 3.63 -38.22
#